data_AF-A0A7K0U1T9-F1
#
_entry.id   AF-A0A7K0U1T9-F1
#
_cell.length_a   1.000
_cell.length_b   1.000
_cell.length_c   1.000
_cell.angle_alpha   90.00
_cell.angle_beta   90.00
_cell.angle_gamma   90.00
#
_symmetry.space_group_name_H-M   'P 1'
#
loop_
_entity.id
_entity.type
_entity.pdbx_description
1 polymer ?
#
loop_
_entity_poly.entity_id
_entity_poly.type
_entity_poly.pdbx_seq_one_letter_code
_entity_poly.pdbx_strand_id
1 'polypeptide(L)'
;FFQLQIDHYVSIDFCVFKDLVNAVGGIKIPFLTPLRDRNTRLNVPEAGCFKFDGDHALAYVRSRHLQYRNAAGTWQSEGTADIGRIKRQQDFIRRVMNAVRSKGALNIGLVTKLVKLFEKRVVVDANLTASDVLSLAGALKGFDPGATRSFIIEGKITNKGTQSVVDPQLSGSRMRTILTAFRGDTYLKNIPNVNQNNVYGTKSILPDPDTKC
;
A
#
# COMPACT_ATOMS: atom_id res chain seq x y z
N PHE A 1 21.25 -7.49 -4.13
CA PHE A 1 20.65 -7.72 -2.79
C PHE A 1 19.58 -8.81 -2.82
N PHE A 2 18.43 -8.63 -3.50
CA PHE A 2 17.36 -9.65 -3.51
C PHE A 2 17.40 -10.67 -4.67
N GLN A 3 18.27 -10.45 -5.67
CA GLN A 3 18.31 -11.26 -6.91
C GLN A 3 16.95 -11.30 -7.62
N LEU A 4 16.26 -10.16 -7.68
CA LEU A 4 15.00 -10.00 -8.42
C LEU A 4 15.29 -9.25 -9.71
N GLN A 5 14.67 -9.70 -10.80
CA GLN A 5 14.56 -8.89 -12.00
C GLN A 5 13.40 -7.91 -11.81
N ILE A 6 13.66 -6.63 -12.01
CA ILE A 6 12.66 -5.57 -11.97
C ILE A 6 12.48 -5.11 -13.41
N ASP A 7 11.37 -5.50 -14.02
CA ASP A 7 11.09 -5.18 -15.42
C ASP A 7 10.76 -3.69 -15.59
N HIS A 8 9.97 -3.15 -14.65
CA HIS A 8 9.52 -1.76 -14.67
C HIS A 8 9.51 -1.16 -13.27
N TYR A 9 9.68 0.17 -13.20
CA TYR A 9 9.50 0.93 -11.97
C TYR A 9 8.69 2.20 -12.21
N VAL A 10 8.02 2.65 -11.16
CA VAL A 10 7.21 3.87 -11.16
C VAL A 10 7.62 4.69 -9.95
N SER A 11 8.09 5.92 -10.17
CA SER A 11 8.42 6.87 -9.11
C SER A 11 7.42 8.02 -9.09
N ILE A 12 6.76 8.23 -7.94
CA ILE A 12 5.64 9.17 -7.81
C ILE A 12 5.95 10.16 -6.68
N ASP A 13 5.89 11.45 -6.99
CA ASP A 13 5.99 12.50 -5.97
C ASP A 13 4.64 12.72 -5.24
N PHE A 14 4.66 13.52 -4.18
CA PHE A 14 3.47 13.77 -3.38
C PHE A 14 2.35 14.53 -4.11
N CYS A 15 2.66 15.38 -5.09
CA CYS A 15 1.65 16.09 -5.86
C CYS A 15 0.93 15.10 -6.79
N VAL A 16 1.70 14.30 -7.54
CA VAL A 16 1.14 13.30 -8.45
C VAL A 16 0.33 12.27 -7.68
N PHE A 17 0.80 11.83 -6.51
CA PHE A 17 0.03 10.91 -5.67
C PHE A 17 -1.38 11.47 -5.35
N LYS A 18 -1.45 12.74 -4.94
CA LYS A 18 -2.75 13.39 -4.63
C LYS A 18 -3.63 13.47 -5.87
N ASP A 19 -3.05 13.86 -7.00
CA ASP A 19 -3.76 13.98 -8.27
C ASP A 19 -4.32 12.64 -8.73
N LEU A 20 -3.56 11.54 -8.59
CA LEU A 20 -4.02 10.19 -8.91
C LEU A 20 -5.22 9.78 -8.05
N VAL A 21 -5.15 10.01 -6.73
CA VAL A 21 -6.27 9.73 -5.81
C VAL A 21 -7.50 10.54 -6.18
N ASN A 22 -7.33 11.82 -6.50
CA ASN A 22 -8.43 12.69 -6.90
C ASN A 22 -9.02 12.28 -8.26
N ALA A 23 -8.18 11.85 -9.21
CA ALA A 23 -8.60 11.40 -10.54
C ALA A 23 -9.44 10.12 -10.49
N VAL A 24 -9.11 9.19 -9.58
CA VAL A 24 -9.96 8.03 -9.29
C VAL A 24 -11.15 8.37 -8.40
N GLY A 25 -11.39 9.66 -8.13
CA GLY A 25 -12.55 10.18 -7.40
C GLY A 25 -12.52 9.93 -5.90
N GLY A 26 -11.32 9.76 -5.32
CA GLY A 26 -11.08 9.47 -3.91
C GLY A 26 -11.17 7.98 -3.54
N ILE A 27 -10.62 7.62 -2.38
CA ILE A 27 -10.57 6.25 -1.86
C ILE A 27 -11.38 6.15 -0.58
N LYS A 28 -12.34 5.22 -0.54
CA LYS A 28 -13.11 4.93 0.68
C LYS A 28 -12.38 3.91 1.54
N ILE A 29 -12.24 4.21 2.82
CA ILE A 29 -11.62 3.31 3.80
C ILE A 29 -12.55 3.20 5.02
N PRO A 30 -12.93 1.98 5.44
CA PRO A 30 -13.70 1.78 6.66
C PRO A 30 -12.78 1.84 7.88
N PHE A 31 -13.17 2.61 8.89
CA PHE A 31 -12.46 2.68 10.16
C PHE A 31 -13.37 2.25 11.31
N LEU A 32 -12.85 1.42 12.21
CA LEU A 32 -13.62 0.97 13.38
C LEU A 32 -13.71 2.05 14.46
N THR A 33 -12.79 3.01 14.44
CA THR A 33 -12.67 4.08 15.42
C THR A 33 -12.17 5.36 14.75
N PRO A 34 -12.38 6.54 15.37
CA PRO A 34 -11.70 7.76 14.97
C PRO A 34 -10.17 7.58 14.96
N LEU A 35 -9.51 8.13 13.96
CA LEU A 35 -8.06 8.08 13.77
C LEU A 35 -7.47 9.48 13.61
N ARG A 36 -6.22 9.67 14.04
CA ARG A 36 -5.48 10.89 13.72
C ARG A 36 -3.97 10.67 13.71
N ASP A 37 -3.26 11.57 13.07
CA ASP A 37 -1.81 11.74 13.23
C ASP A 37 -1.51 13.24 13.16
N ARG A 38 -1.01 13.80 14.28
CA ARG A 38 -0.73 15.23 14.38
C ARG A 38 0.43 15.67 13.48
N ASN A 39 1.37 14.78 13.20
CA ASN A 39 2.57 15.07 12.42
C ASN A 39 2.23 15.17 10.93
N THR A 40 1.33 14.32 10.44
CA THR A 40 0.84 14.37 9.05
C THR A 40 -0.43 15.20 8.88
N ARG A 41 -1.02 15.68 9.98
CA ARG A 41 -2.32 16.35 10.04
C ARG A 41 -3.49 15.47 9.57
N LEU A 42 -3.33 14.15 9.62
CA LEU A 42 -4.43 13.22 9.38
C LEU A 42 -5.48 13.38 10.49
N ASN A 43 -6.75 13.50 10.10
CA ASN A 43 -7.88 13.47 11.01
C ASN A 43 -9.05 12.73 10.39
N VAL A 44 -9.46 11.62 11.01
CA VAL A 44 -10.67 10.87 10.72
C VAL A 44 -11.53 10.95 11.98
N PRO A 45 -12.53 11.84 12.02
CA PRO A 45 -13.18 12.25 13.27
C PRO A 45 -14.10 11.16 13.84
N GLU A 46 -14.59 10.25 12.99
CA GLU A 46 -15.62 9.28 13.31
C GLU A 46 -15.26 7.89 12.78
N ALA A 47 -15.83 6.87 13.39
CA ALA A 47 -15.83 5.52 12.82
C ALA A 47 -16.74 5.45 11.58
N GLY A 48 -16.57 4.40 10.79
CA GLY A 48 -17.29 4.17 9.55
C GLY A 48 -16.46 4.50 8.32
N CYS A 49 -17.15 4.71 7.21
CA CYS A 49 -16.52 4.87 5.91
C CYS A 49 -16.15 6.30 5.62
N PHE A 50 -14.84 6.57 5.66
CA PHE A 50 -14.31 7.88 5.33
C PHE A 50 -13.74 7.86 3.90
N LYS A 51 -14.09 8.89 3.12
CA LYS A 51 -13.61 9.06 1.74
C LYS A 51 -12.40 9.98 1.73
N PHE A 52 -11.23 9.43 1.43
CA PHE A 52 -10.00 10.20 1.26
C PHE A 52 -9.91 10.81 -0.14
N ASP A 53 -9.76 12.13 -0.18
CA ASP A 53 -9.13 12.85 -1.28
C ASP A 53 -7.61 12.66 -1.24
N GLY A 54 -6.89 13.31 -2.15
CA GLY A 54 -5.44 13.24 -2.24
C GLY A 54 -4.72 13.65 -0.95
N ASP A 55 -5.17 14.71 -0.28
CA ASP A 55 -4.50 15.22 0.92
C ASP A 55 -4.70 14.28 2.11
N HIS A 56 -5.93 13.81 2.34
CA HIS A 56 -6.22 12.82 3.38
C HIS A 56 -5.47 11.51 3.13
N ALA A 57 -5.46 11.04 1.87
CA ALA A 57 -4.74 9.83 1.48
C ALA A 57 -3.24 9.97 1.73
N LEU A 58 -2.65 11.12 1.35
CA LEU A 58 -1.23 11.35 1.54
C LEU A 58 -0.87 11.42 3.03
N ALA A 59 -1.69 12.10 3.84
CA ALA A 59 -1.50 12.16 5.28
C ALA A 59 -1.59 10.77 5.93
N TYR A 60 -2.49 9.92 5.43
CA TYR A 60 -2.68 8.55 5.89
C TYR A 60 -1.49 7.63 5.58
N VAL A 61 -1.07 7.56 4.32
CA VAL A 61 0.03 6.66 3.89
C VAL A 61 1.41 7.10 4.40
N ARG A 62 1.54 8.35 4.88
CA ARG A 62 2.76 8.87 5.51
C ARG A 62 2.78 8.73 7.03
N SER A 63 1.64 8.41 7.65
CA SER A 63 1.50 8.39 9.10
C SER A 63 2.45 7.38 9.75
N ARG A 64 3.31 7.87 10.64
CA ARG A 64 4.22 7.09 11.50
C ARG A 64 3.77 7.10 12.96
N HIS A 65 2.90 8.03 13.34
CA HIS A 65 2.46 8.23 14.72
C HIS A 65 0.93 8.17 14.79
N LEU A 66 0.36 7.17 14.10
CA LEU A 66 -1.08 7.00 14.05
C LEU A 66 -1.63 6.78 15.47
N GLN A 67 -2.70 7.49 15.78
CA GLN A 67 -3.46 7.36 17.00
C GLN A 67 -4.88 6.96 16.67
N TYR A 68 -5.48 6.13 17.51
CA TYR A 68 -6.88 5.73 17.42
C TYR A 68 -7.59 6.03 18.73
N ARG A 69 -8.89 6.29 18.67
CA ARG A 69 -9.70 6.52 19.88
C ARG A 69 -10.25 5.18 20.37
N ASN A 70 -9.98 4.80 21.61
CA ASN A 70 -10.53 3.57 22.20
C ASN A 70 -11.98 3.78 22.70
N ALA A 71 -12.61 2.71 23.19
CA ALA A 71 -13.98 2.74 23.71
C ALA A 71 -14.16 3.68 24.91
N ALA A 72 -13.11 3.92 25.69
CA ALA A 72 -13.11 4.89 26.80
C ALA A 72 -12.95 6.36 26.32
N GLY A 73 -12.90 6.60 25.00
CA GLY A 73 -12.79 7.92 24.43
C GLY A 73 -11.38 8.52 24.47
N THR A 74 -10.35 7.76 24.84
CA THR A 74 -8.96 8.23 24.94
C THR A 74 -8.16 7.88 23.69
N TRP A 75 -7.22 8.75 23.33
CA TRP A 75 -6.32 8.55 22.19
C TRP A 75 -5.19 7.60 22.55
N GLN A 76 -5.08 6.51 21.81
CA GLN A 76 -4.05 5.49 21.97
C GLN A 76 -3.11 5.51 20.77
N SER A 77 -1.81 5.36 21.02
CA SER A 77 -0.83 5.21 19.94
C SER A 77 -0.95 3.82 19.31
N GLU A 78 -0.88 3.74 17.99
CA GLU A 78 -0.73 2.46 17.28
C GLU A 78 0.61 1.79 17.63
N GLY A 79 1.66 2.57 17.88
CA GLY A 79 2.96 2.07 18.36
C GLY A 79 3.79 1.26 17.36
N THR A 80 3.36 1.15 16.09
CA THR A 80 4.05 0.30 15.09
C THR A 80 4.94 1.06 14.10
N ALA A 81 4.93 2.40 14.15
CA ALA A 81 5.78 3.29 13.34
C ALA A 81 5.83 2.92 11.84
N ASP A 82 7.03 2.63 11.31
CA ASP A 82 7.22 2.32 9.90
C ASP A 82 6.57 0.99 9.49
N ILE A 83 6.46 0.01 10.39
CA ILE A 83 5.77 -1.26 10.11
C ILE A 83 4.29 -1.02 9.86
N GLY A 84 3.62 -0.22 10.71
CA GLY A 84 2.24 0.19 10.50
C GLY A 84 2.05 0.98 9.20
N ARG A 85 3.01 1.87 8.89
CA ARG A 85 3.00 2.63 7.64
C ARG A 85 3.09 1.71 6.41
N ILE A 86 3.99 0.72 6.42
CA ILE A 86 4.12 -0.24 5.31
C ILE A 86 2.80 -1.01 5.12
N LYS A 87 2.18 -1.48 6.20
CA LYS A 87 0.87 -2.15 6.14
C LYS A 87 -0.21 -1.25 5.53
N ARG A 88 -0.29 0.01 5.96
CA ARG A 88 -1.20 1.02 5.38
C ARG A 88 -0.95 1.25 3.89
N GLN A 89 0.30 1.35 3.48
CA GLN A 89 0.66 1.55 2.07
C GLN A 89 0.24 0.36 1.21
N GLN A 90 0.47 -0.87 1.68
CA GLN A 90 0.04 -2.08 0.99
C GLN A 90 -1.49 -2.19 0.88
N ASP A 91 -2.22 -1.91 1.96
CA ASP A 91 -3.69 -1.83 1.95
C ASP A 91 -4.19 -0.72 1.00
N PHE A 92 -3.60 0.47 1.07
CA PHE A 92 -4.00 1.61 0.24
C PHE A 92 -3.81 1.33 -1.25
N ILE A 93 -2.68 0.73 -1.65
CA ILE A 93 -2.44 0.34 -3.04
C ILE A 93 -3.50 -0.65 -3.53
N ARG A 94 -3.87 -1.66 -2.71
CA ARG A 94 -4.97 -2.58 -3.06
C ARG A 94 -6.31 -1.85 -3.24
N ARG A 95 -6.64 -0.91 -2.35
CA ARG A 95 -7.87 -0.11 -2.45
C ARG A 95 -7.89 0.77 -3.69
N VAL A 96 -6.75 1.37 -4.07
CA VAL A 96 -6.61 2.12 -5.32
C VAL A 96 -6.83 1.22 -6.53
N MET A 97 -6.18 0.04 -6.59
CA MET A 97 -6.38 -0.92 -7.68
C MET A 97 -7.86 -1.36 -7.79
N ASN A 98 -8.51 -1.62 -6.66
CA ASN A 98 -9.94 -1.95 -6.63
C ASN A 98 -10.84 -0.77 -7.08
N ALA A 99 -10.50 0.46 -6.70
CA ALA A 99 -11.22 1.66 -7.15
C ALA A 99 -11.08 1.86 -8.67
N VAL A 100 -9.89 1.64 -9.23
CA VAL A 100 -9.67 1.67 -10.69
C VAL A 100 -10.45 0.57 -11.38
N ARG A 101 -10.41 -0.68 -10.86
CA ARG A 101 -11.17 -1.81 -11.39
C ARG A 101 -12.68 -1.54 -11.40
N SER A 102 -13.24 -1.10 -10.28
CA SER A 102 -14.69 -0.85 -10.11
C SER A 102 -15.22 0.28 -10.99
N LYS A 103 -14.38 1.27 -11.33
CA LYS A 103 -14.73 2.35 -12.28
C LYS A 103 -14.60 1.94 -13.76
N GLY A 104 -14.23 0.68 -14.00
CA GLY A 104 -13.88 0.17 -15.31
C GLY A 104 -12.42 0.47 -15.61
N ALA A 105 -11.55 -0.52 -15.42
CA ALA A 105 -10.13 -0.42 -15.75
C ALA A 105 -9.87 -0.06 -17.23
N LEU A 106 -10.86 -0.30 -18.11
CA LEU A 106 -10.85 0.05 -19.54
C LEU A 106 -11.65 1.33 -19.86
N ASN A 107 -12.11 2.08 -18.85
CA ASN A 107 -12.78 3.36 -19.07
C ASN A 107 -11.78 4.34 -19.70
N ILE A 108 -11.99 4.64 -20.99
CA ILE A 108 -11.04 5.45 -21.76
C ILE A 108 -10.79 6.83 -21.12
N GLY A 109 -11.82 7.45 -20.54
CA GLY A 109 -11.70 8.74 -19.87
C GLY A 109 -10.83 8.68 -18.61
N LEU A 110 -10.94 7.62 -17.82
CA LEU A 110 -10.08 7.38 -16.65
C LEU A 110 -8.65 7.05 -17.08
N VAL A 111 -8.48 6.14 -18.05
CA VAL A 111 -7.17 5.74 -18.57
C VAL A 111 -6.43 6.96 -19.13
N THR A 112 -7.07 7.76 -19.99
CA THR A 112 -6.46 8.98 -20.54
C THR A 112 -6.09 9.98 -19.44
N LYS A 113 -6.93 10.15 -18.41
CA LYS A 113 -6.61 11.01 -17.26
C LYS A 113 -5.38 10.51 -16.51
N LEU A 114 -5.32 9.21 -16.21
CA LEU A 114 -4.19 8.61 -15.50
C LEU A 114 -2.91 8.72 -16.32
N VAL A 115 -2.94 8.36 -17.61
CA VAL A 115 -1.78 8.48 -18.52
C VAL A 115 -1.23 9.92 -18.54
N LYS A 116 -2.11 10.92 -18.70
CA LYS A 116 -1.70 12.34 -18.67
C LYS A 116 -1.10 12.77 -17.33
N LEU A 117 -1.51 12.17 -16.21
CA LEU A 117 -0.91 12.43 -14.90
C LEU A 117 0.47 11.78 -14.79
N PHE A 118 0.63 10.56 -15.32
CA PHE A 118 1.91 9.88 -15.39
C PHE A 118 2.92 10.66 -16.26
N GLU A 119 2.51 11.16 -17.43
CA GLU A 119 3.36 11.97 -18.32
C GLU A 119 3.88 13.26 -17.67
N LYS A 120 3.10 13.87 -16.78
CA LYS A 120 3.44 15.19 -16.26
C LYS A 120 4.63 15.17 -15.31
N ARG A 121 4.84 14.10 -14.52
CA ARG A 121 5.79 14.09 -13.40
C ARG A 121 6.21 12.70 -12.88
N VAL A 122 5.90 11.61 -13.59
CA VAL A 122 6.41 10.28 -13.20
C VAL A 122 7.64 9.95 -14.02
N VAL A 123 8.71 9.60 -13.33
CA VAL A 123 9.84 8.90 -13.97
C VAL A 123 9.38 7.46 -14.19
N VAL A 124 8.92 7.18 -15.40
CA VAL A 124 8.75 5.83 -15.91
C VAL A 124 10.06 5.42 -16.59
N ASP A 125 10.40 4.13 -16.55
CA ASP A 125 11.55 3.64 -17.30
C ASP A 125 11.32 3.83 -18.82
N ALA A 126 12.40 4.02 -19.58
CA ALA A 126 12.32 4.32 -21.01
C ALA A 126 11.68 3.20 -21.86
N ASN A 127 11.53 1.99 -21.32
CA ASN A 127 10.98 0.85 -22.01
C ASN A 127 9.50 0.60 -21.68
N LEU A 128 8.87 1.44 -20.84
CA LEU A 128 7.43 1.32 -20.59
C LEU A 128 6.64 1.76 -21.82
N THR A 129 6.02 0.80 -22.51
CA THR A 129 5.24 1.06 -23.72
C THR A 129 3.75 1.23 -23.43
N ALA A 130 3.00 1.78 -24.39
CA ALA A 130 1.54 1.81 -24.33
C ALA A 130 0.93 0.38 -24.24
N SER A 131 1.59 -0.61 -24.83
CA SER A 131 1.18 -2.02 -24.76
C SER A 131 1.32 -2.58 -23.34
N ASP A 132 2.36 -2.18 -22.60
CA ASP A 132 2.55 -2.58 -21.20
C ASP A 132 1.48 -1.96 -20.31
N VAL A 133 1.13 -0.69 -20.55
CA VAL A 133 0.03 -0.01 -19.86
C VAL A 133 -1.32 -0.69 -20.14
N LEU A 134 -1.59 -1.08 -21.40
CA LEU A 134 -2.80 -1.84 -21.75
C LEU A 134 -2.81 -3.24 -21.13
N SER A 135 -1.66 -3.92 -21.11
CA SER A 135 -1.50 -5.23 -20.47
C SER A 135 -1.77 -5.15 -18.97
N LEU A 136 -1.25 -4.12 -18.31
CA LEU A 136 -1.54 -3.82 -16.91
C LEU A 136 -3.04 -3.53 -16.68
N ALA A 137 -3.67 -2.73 -17.53
CA ALA A 137 -5.11 -2.47 -17.46
C ALA A 137 -5.94 -3.76 -17.66
N GLY A 138 -5.51 -4.65 -18.56
CA GLY A 138 -6.06 -5.98 -18.75
C GLY A 138 -5.94 -6.86 -17.51
N ALA A 139 -4.76 -6.90 -16.88
CA ALA A 139 -4.53 -7.61 -15.63
C ALA A 139 -5.41 -7.06 -14.49
N LEU A 140 -5.56 -5.74 -14.40
CA LEU A 140 -6.43 -5.09 -13.41
C LEU A 140 -7.92 -5.45 -13.56
N LYS A 141 -8.38 -5.84 -14.76
CA LYS A 141 -9.77 -6.31 -14.95
C LYS A 141 -10.05 -7.57 -14.14
N GLY A 142 -9.09 -8.49 -14.08
CA GLY A 142 -9.14 -9.74 -13.32
C GLY A 142 -8.62 -9.63 -11.88
N PHE A 143 -8.16 -8.45 -11.46
CA PHE A 143 -7.56 -8.23 -10.14
C PHE A 143 -8.56 -8.52 -9.01
N ASP A 144 -8.31 -9.56 -8.23
CA ASP A 144 -9.06 -9.86 -7.01
C ASP A 144 -8.31 -9.31 -5.78
N PRO A 145 -8.87 -8.30 -5.08
CA PRO A 145 -8.26 -7.76 -3.86
C PRO A 145 -7.99 -8.83 -2.80
N GLY A 146 -8.88 -9.81 -2.62
CA GLY A 146 -8.77 -10.83 -1.59
C GLY A 146 -7.76 -11.93 -1.91
N ALA A 147 -7.51 -12.17 -3.20
CA ALA A 147 -6.42 -13.03 -3.64
C ALA A 147 -5.04 -12.32 -3.63
N THR A 148 -5.01 -10.99 -3.44
CA THR A 148 -3.79 -10.20 -3.57
C THR A 148 -2.93 -10.27 -2.32
N ARG A 149 -1.78 -10.91 -2.48
CA ARG A 149 -0.81 -11.10 -1.40
C ARG A 149 0.21 -9.97 -1.41
N SER A 150 0.53 -9.49 -0.21
CA SER A 150 1.67 -8.59 0.01
C SER A 150 2.58 -9.24 1.04
N PHE A 151 3.83 -8.81 1.09
CA PHE A 151 4.80 -9.28 2.07
C PHE A 151 5.63 -8.11 2.58
N ILE A 152 6.11 -8.19 3.83
CA ILE A 152 7.09 -7.26 4.39
C ILE A 152 8.39 -8.06 4.52
N ILE A 153 9.49 -7.50 4.04
CA ILE A 153 10.81 -8.11 4.22
C ILE A 153 11.12 -8.15 5.72
N GLU A 154 11.41 -9.33 6.23
CA GLU A 154 11.82 -9.49 7.62
C GLU A 154 13.14 -8.77 7.85
N GLY A 155 13.22 -8.04 8.95
CA GLY A 155 14.39 -7.26 9.33
C GLY A 155 14.56 -7.18 10.83
N LYS A 156 15.81 -7.03 11.26
CA LYS A 156 16.18 -6.77 12.65
C LYS A 156 16.60 -5.31 12.77
N ILE A 157 15.97 -4.56 13.66
CA ILE A 157 16.44 -3.22 14.01
C ILE A 157 17.78 -3.38 14.74
N THR A 158 18.82 -2.75 14.23
CA THR A 158 20.16 -2.76 14.82
C THR A 158 20.82 -1.40 14.61
N ASN A 159 21.92 -1.13 15.31
CA ASN A 159 22.70 0.08 15.11
C ASN A 159 23.97 -0.27 14.35
N LYS A 160 24.25 0.46 13.27
CA LYS A 160 25.54 0.43 12.57
C LYS A 160 26.20 1.79 12.78
N GLY A 161 27.17 1.85 13.68
CA GLY A 161 27.70 3.11 14.20
C GLY A 161 26.63 3.90 14.97
N THR A 162 26.45 5.17 14.65
CA THR A 162 25.43 6.05 15.24
C THR A 162 24.07 5.97 14.56
N GLN A 163 23.93 5.16 13.50
CA GLN A 163 22.72 5.04 12.71
C GLN A 163 21.91 3.83 13.13
N SER A 164 20.60 4.03 13.35
CA SER A 164 19.65 2.93 13.45
C SER A 164 19.29 2.45 12.05
N VAL A 165 19.46 1.14 11.81
CA VAL A 165 19.22 0.49 10.52
C VAL A 165 18.33 -0.73 10.69
N VAL A 166 17.57 -1.06 9.65
CA VAL A 166 16.84 -2.33 9.56
C VAL A 166 17.70 -3.29 8.73
N ASP A 167 18.28 -4.30 9.39
CA ASP A 167 19.12 -5.30 8.75
C ASP A 167 18.26 -6.47 8.25
N PRO A 168 18.11 -6.67 6.92
CA PRO A 168 17.16 -7.64 6.38
C PRO A 168 17.58 -9.09 6.68
N GLN A 169 16.64 -9.90 7.14
CA GLN A 169 16.83 -11.29 7.55
C GLN A 169 16.35 -12.24 6.46
N LEU A 170 17.15 -12.40 5.40
CA LEU A 170 16.70 -13.11 4.18
C LEU A 170 16.87 -14.64 4.23
N SER A 171 17.62 -15.15 5.20
CA SER A 171 17.93 -16.58 5.36
C SER A 171 16.85 -17.36 6.10
N GLY A 172 15.80 -16.73 6.60
CA GLY A 172 14.65 -17.42 7.19
C GLY A 172 13.91 -18.28 6.16
N SER A 173 13.34 -19.42 6.58
CA SER A 173 12.55 -20.29 5.70
C SER A 173 11.43 -19.52 5.00
N ARG A 174 10.73 -18.65 5.74
CA ARG A 174 9.68 -17.78 5.21
C ARG A 174 10.19 -16.82 4.13
N MET A 175 11.31 -16.12 4.37
CA MET A 175 11.87 -15.18 3.39
C MET A 175 12.39 -15.88 2.15
N ARG A 176 13.03 -17.05 2.29
CA ARG A 176 13.39 -17.87 1.13
C ARG A 176 12.17 -18.22 0.28
N THR A 177 11.11 -18.76 0.89
CA THR A 177 9.87 -19.10 0.17
C THR A 177 9.28 -17.90 -0.57
N ILE A 178 9.23 -16.73 0.07
CA ILE A 178 8.72 -15.50 -0.55
C ILE A 178 9.60 -15.08 -1.73
N LEU A 179 10.91 -14.98 -1.54
CA LEU A 179 11.83 -14.55 -2.58
C LEU A 179 11.87 -15.51 -3.78
N THR A 180 11.81 -16.83 -3.54
CA THR A 180 11.71 -17.85 -4.61
C THR A 180 10.52 -17.62 -5.53
N ALA A 181 9.35 -17.22 -5.00
CA ALA A 181 8.22 -16.90 -5.88
C ALA A 181 8.42 -15.61 -6.68
N PHE A 182 9.00 -14.57 -6.08
CA PHE A 182 9.30 -13.32 -6.80
C PHE A 182 10.44 -13.46 -7.81
N ARG A 183 11.27 -14.50 -7.69
CA ARG A 183 12.31 -14.87 -8.68
C ARG A 183 11.76 -15.68 -9.87
N GLY A 184 10.50 -16.11 -9.80
CA GLY A 184 9.87 -16.93 -10.83
C GLY A 184 10.06 -18.44 -10.65
N ASP A 185 10.69 -18.88 -9.56
CA ASP A 185 10.98 -20.30 -9.31
C ASP A 185 9.74 -21.07 -8.80
N THR A 186 8.70 -20.37 -8.32
CA THR A 186 7.42 -20.96 -7.89
C THR A 186 6.26 -19.97 -8.00
N TYR A 187 5.02 -20.47 -7.96
CA TYR A 187 3.84 -19.61 -8.01
C TYR A 187 3.49 -19.02 -6.65
N LEU A 188 3.15 -17.73 -6.61
CA LEU A 188 2.72 -17.02 -5.41
C LEU A 188 1.60 -17.74 -4.66
N LYS A 189 0.67 -18.40 -5.36
CA LYS A 189 -0.46 -19.15 -4.75
C LYS A 189 -0.01 -20.26 -3.80
N ASN A 190 1.19 -20.82 -4.02
CA ASN A 190 1.77 -21.91 -3.24
C ASN A 190 2.45 -21.43 -1.95
N ILE A 191 2.66 -20.13 -1.79
CA ILE A 191 3.18 -19.58 -0.53
C ILE A 191 2.05 -19.63 0.52
N PRO A 192 2.31 -20.08 1.77
CA PRO A 192 1.31 -19.96 2.84
C PRO A 192 0.84 -18.51 3.00
N ASN A 193 -0.47 -18.29 3.09
CA ASN A 193 -1.01 -16.97 3.40
C ASN A 193 -0.70 -16.65 4.87
N VAL A 194 0.48 -16.06 5.12
CA VAL A 194 0.86 -15.68 6.47
C VAL A 194 0.23 -14.33 6.77
N ASN A 195 -0.77 -14.36 7.64
CA ASN A 195 -1.46 -13.18 8.12
C ASN A 195 -0.45 -12.11 8.58
N GLN A 196 -0.37 -11.00 7.86
CA GLN A 196 0.55 -9.91 8.20
C GLN A 196 0.16 -9.16 9.47
N ASN A 197 -1.05 -9.38 9.99
CA ASN A 197 -1.56 -8.76 11.21
C ASN A 197 -0.76 -9.17 12.46
N ASN A 198 0.21 -10.08 12.32
CA ASN A 198 1.11 -10.47 13.40
C ASN A 198 2.61 -10.39 13.05
N VAL A 199 2.97 -9.73 11.94
CA VAL A 199 4.38 -9.41 11.65
C VAL A 199 4.87 -8.46 12.74
N TYR A 200 5.86 -8.93 13.52
CA TYR A 200 6.35 -8.35 14.78
C TYR A 200 5.37 -8.31 15.97
N GLY A 201 4.35 -9.18 16.01
CA GLY A 201 3.42 -9.27 17.16
C GLY A 201 2.48 -8.06 17.33
N THR A 202 2.34 -7.23 16.29
CA THR A 202 1.58 -5.98 16.35
C THR A 202 0.16 -6.15 15.79
N LYS A 203 -0.85 -6.13 16.67
CA LYS A 203 -2.27 -6.16 16.27
C LYS A 203 -2.56 -4.95 15.37
N SER A 204 -2.85 -5.21 14.09
CA SER A 204 -3.24 -4.17 13.14
C SER A 204 -4.55 -3.52 13.58
N ILE A 205 -4.60 -2.18 13.59
CA ILE A 205 -5.85 -1.41 13.76
C ILE A 205 -6.49 -1.08 12.41
N LEU A 206 -5.87 -1.49 11.31
CA LEU A 206 -6.43 -1.33 9.98
C LEU A 206 -7.59 -2.33 9.80
N PRO A 207 -8.65 -1.93 9.08
CA PRO A 207 -9.63 -2.88 8.61
C PRO A 207 -8.95 -3.98 7.79
N ASP A 208 -9.62 -5.13 7.68
CA ASP A 208 -9.23 -6.11 6.66
C ASP A 208 -9.25 -5.40 5.28
N PRO A 209 -8.23 -5.61 4.43
CA PRO A 209 -8.24 -5.08 3.07
C PRO A 209 -9.52 -5.39 2.28
N ASP A 210 -10.18 -6.51 2.59
CA ASP A 210 -11.43 -6.93 1.97
C ASP A 210 -12.67 -6.36 2.65
N THR A 211 -12.54 -5.71 3.82
CA THR A 211 -13.64 -4.99 4.45
C THR A 211 -14.09 -3.86 3.54
N LYS A 212 -15.34 -4.01 3.08
CA LYS A 212 -16.01 -3.02 2.25
C LYS A 212 -16.55 -1.88 3.11
N CYS A 213 -16.57 -0.71 2.49
CA CYS A 213 -17.63 0.24 2.70
C CYS A 213 -18.88 -0.24 1.96
#